data_AF-A0A5N8VES8-F1
#
_entry.id   AF-A0A5N8VES8-F1
#
_cell.length_a   1.000
_cell.length_b   1.000
_cell.length_c   1.000
_cell.angle_alpha   90.00
_cell.angle_beta   90.00
_cell.angle_gamma   90.00
#
_symmetry.space_group_name_H-M   'P 1'
#
loop_
_entity.id
_entity.type
_entity.pdbx_description
1 polymer ?
#
loop_
_entity_poly.entity_id
_entity_poly.type
_entity_poly.pdbx_seq_one_letter_code
_entity_poly.pdbx_strand_id
1 'polypeptide(L)'
;MDWITDCIAHLGDHGLTGIDATVGAQDAWVRHVADLAADTLCPEAASWYQGADTPGKPRVFMPCLGGVGTYREECDAVAAAGYRGCTLSRLPDAHPTA
;
A
#
# COMPACT_ATOMS: atom_id res chain seq x y z
N MET A 1 5.04 -9.41 -8.78
CA MET A 1 5.03 -10.58 -7.89
C MET A 1 6.27 -10.58 -7.02
N ASP A 2 7.41 -10.20 -7.57
CA ASP A 2 8.74 -10.21 -6.92
C ASP A 2 8.79 -9.45 -5.57
N TRP A 3 8.24 -8.23 -5.49
CA TRP A 3 8.30 -7.42 -4.27
C TRP A 3 7.73 -8.09 -3.00
N ILE A 4 6.61 -8.82 -3.12
CA ILE A 4 6.00 -9.50 -1.97
C ILE A 4 6.87 -10.68 -1.55
N THR A 5 7.43 -11.41 -2.51
CA THR A 5 8.35 -12.53 -2.24
C THR A 5 9.61 -12.02 -1.54
N ASP A 6 10.19 -10.92 -2.02
CA ASP A 6 11.37 -10.30 -1.42
C ASP A 6 11.08 -9.76 -0.01
N CYS A 7 9.88 -9.20 0.21
CA CYS A 7 9.41 -8.81 1.54
C CYS A 7 9.33 -9.99 2.50
N ILE A 8 8.76 -11.11 2.07
CA ILE A 8 8.65 -12.30 2.92
C ILE A 8 10.05 -12.86 3.23
N ALA A 9 10.95 -12.89 2.25
CA ALA A 9 12.34 -13.31 2.46
C ALA A 9 13.05 -12.39 3.46
N HIS A 10 12.92 -11.07 3.30
CA HIS A 10 13.48 -10.10 4.24
C HIS A 10 12.99 -10.31 5.68
N LEU A 11 11.69 -10.54 5.88
CA LEU A 11 11.14 -10.84 7.21
C LEU A 11 11.78 -12.10 7.79
N GLY A 12 11.89 -13.16 6.99
CA GLY A 12 12.52 -14.43 7.39
C GLY A 12 13.99 -14.25 7.81
N ASP A 13 14.78 -13.57 6.99
CA ASP A 13 16.21 -13.34 7.22
C ASP A 13 16.48 -12.50 8.49
N HIS A 14 15.51 -11.66 8.89
CA HIS A 14 15.61 -10.80 10.07
C HIS A 14 14.85 -11.36 11.29
N GLY A 15 14.27 -12.56 11.18
CA GLY A 15 13.49 -13.19 12.24
C GLY A 15 12.27 -12.38 12.66
N LEU A 16 11.63 -11.71 11.71
CA LEU A 16 10.39 -10.96 11.87
C LEU A 16 9.21 -11.83 11.45
N THR A 17 8.05 -11.60 12.04
CA THR A 17 6.84 -12.41 11.78
C THR A 17 5.63 -11.57 11.38
N GLY A 18 5.76 -10.24 11.38
CA GLY A 18 4.70 -9.33 10.96
C GLY A 18 5.25 -8.09 10.24
N ILE A 19 4.49 -7.64 9.25
CA ILE A 19 4.64 -6.34 8.60
C ILE A 19 3.24 -5.74 8.46
N ASP A 20 3.08 -4.48 8.85
CA ASP A 20 1.81 -3.75 8.65
C ASP A 20 2.10 -2.31 8.23
N ALA A 21 1.33 -1.79 7.28
CA ALA A 21 1.46 -0.40 6.86
C ALA A 21 0.95 0.50 7.99
N THR A 22 1.72 1.53 8.33
CA THR A 22 1.24 2.53 9.28
C THR A 22 0.07 3.30 8.68
N VAL A 23 -0.88 3.71 9.53
CA VAL A 23 -2.03 4.53 9.11
C VAL A 23 -1.56 5.78 8.36
N GLY A 24 -0.51 6.45 8.85
CA GLY A 24 0.05 7.63 8.19
C GLY A 24 0.61 7.34 6.78
N ALA A 25 1.23 6.17 6.57
CA ALA A 25 1.71 5.78 5.24
C ALA A 25 0.54 5.46 4.29
N GLN A 26 -0.52 4.82 4.80
CA GLN A 26 -1.74 4.55 4.03
C GLN A 26 -2.42 5.86 3.61
N ASP A 27 -2.62 6.78 4.54
CA ASP A 27 -3.23 8.10 4.28
C ASP A 27 -2.41 8.91 3.27
N ALA A 28 -1.09 8.90 3.42
CA ALA A 28 -0.18 9.58 2.48
C ALA A 28 -0.27 8.98 1.07
N TRP A 29 -0.35 7.65 0.95
CA TRP A 29 -0.51 6.98 -0.33
C TRP A 29 -1.85 7.31 -1.00
N VAL A 30 -2.94 7.27 -0.22
CA VAL A 30 -4.28 7.65 -0.70
C VAL A 30 -4.28 9.08 -1.22
N ARG A 31 -3.71 10.02 -0.44
CA ARG A 31 -3.59 11.42 -0.85
C ARG A 31 -2.77 11.57 -2.12
N HIS A 32 -1.61 10.93 -2.21
CA HIS A 32 -0.74 11.00 -3.38
C HIS A 32 -1.46 10.55 -4.65
N VAL A 33 -2.17 9.43 -4.58
CA VAL A 33 -2.94 8.90 -5.72
C VAL A 33 -4.13 9.79 -6.08
N ALA A 34 -4.80 10.39 -5.08
CA ALA A 34 -5.87 11.35 -5.31
C ALA A 34 -5.36 12.65 -5.96
N ASP A 35 -4.21 13.17 -5.52
CA ASP A 35 -3.57 14.36 -6.10
C ASP A 35 -3.19 14.11 -7.58
N LEU A 36 -2.62 12.93 -7.89
CA LEU A 36 -2.36 12.53 -9.29
C LEU A 36 -3.63 12.43 -10.13
N ALA A 37 -4.77 12.07 -9.52
CA ALA A 37 -6.05 12.00 -10.20
C ALA A 37 -6.66 13.38 -10.47
N ALA A 38 -6.48 14.33 -9.55
CA ALA A 38 -7.04 15.67 -9.64
C ALA A 38 -6.61 16.41 -10.92
N ASP A 39 -5.41 16.14 -11.42
CA ASP A 39 -4.85 16.76 -12.63
C ASP A 39 -5.24 16.03 -13.93
N THR A 40 -6.18 15.09 -13.87
CA THR A 40 -6.68 14.34 -15.04
C THR A 40 -8.18 14.55 -15.25
N LEU A 41 -8.76 13.97 -16.31
CA LEU A 41 -10.21 13.92 -16.51
C LEU A 41 -10.91 12.81 -15.70
N CYS A 42 -10.14 11.95 -15.01
CA CYS A 42 -10.69 10.87 -14.20
C CYS A 42 -11.67 11.31 -13.10
N PRO A 43 -11.51 12.50 -12.45
CA PRO A 43 -12.46 13.03 -11.49
C PRO A 43 -13.87 13.30 -12.06
N GLU A 44 -13.96 13.60 -13.36
CA GLU A 44 -15.19 13.99 -14.04
C GLU A 44 -15.94 12.78 -14.64
N ALA A 45 -15.24 11.67 -14.86
CA ALA A 45 -15.80 10.45 -15.43
C ALA A 45 -16.41 9.55 -14.35
N ALA A 46 -17.74 9.64 -14.16
CA ALA A 46 -18.51 8.77 -13.27
C ALA A 46 -18.31 7.29 -13.64
N SER A 47 -17.38 6.65 -12.95
CA SER A 47 -17.00 5.26 -13.17
C SER A 47 -16.89 4.52 -11.83
N TRP A 48 -16.91 3.20 -11.90
CA TRP A 48 -16.71 2.33 -10.74
C TRP A 48 -15.41 2.66 -9.97
N TYR A 49 -14.39 3.17 -10.66
CA TYR A 49 -13.11 3.60 -10.08
C TYR A 49 -13.24 4.76 -9.08
N GLN A 50 -14.33 5.51 -9.14
CA GLN A 50 -14.67 6.58 -8.22
C GLN A 50 -15.74 6.19 -7.21
N GLY A 51 -16.19 4.93 -7.18
CA GLY A 51 -17.29 4.49 -6.32
C GLY A 51 -18.66 5.06 -6.69
N ALA A 52 -18.82 5.58 -7.91
CA ALA A 52 -20.06 6.23 -8.38
C ALA A 52 -21.28 5.30 -8.44
N ASP A 53 -21.06 3.98 -8.43
CA ASP A 53 -22.11 2.96 -8.57
C ASP A 53 -22.83 2.64 -7.25
N THR A 54 -22.38 3.16 -6.10
CA THR A 54 -22.96 2.85 -4.78
C THR A 54 -23.42 4.13 -4.06
N PRO A 55 -24.73 4.31 -3.84
CA PRO A 55 -25.25 5.42 -3.07
C PRO A 55 -24.66 5.44 -1.65
N GLY A 56 -24.16 6.61 -1.22
CA GLY A 56 -23.58 6.81 0.11
C GLY A 56 -22.10 6.40 0.27
N LYS A 57 -21.46 5.83 -0.77
CA LYS A 57 -20.03 5.52 -0.71
C LYS A 57 -19.19 6.77 -0.97
N PRO A 58 -18.13 7.03 -0.17
CA PRO A 58 -17.18 8.10 -0.46
C PRO A 58 -16.60 7.97 -1.86
N ARG A 59 -16.61 9.07 -2.62
CA ARG A 59 -15.99 9.13 -3.95
C ARG A 59 -14.49 9.27 -3.81
N VAL A 60 -13.80 8.14 -3.67
CA VAL A 60 -12.34 8.10 -3.59
C VAL A 60 -11.82 7.45 -4.87
N PHE A 61 -10.89 8.13 -5.52
CA PHE A 61 -10.20 7.58 -6.68
C PHE A 61 -9.18 6.54 -6.21
N MET A 62 -9.40 5.28 -6.56
CA MET A 62 -8.69 4.13 -6.00
C MET A 62 -7.48 3.62 -6.83
N PRO A 63 -7.40 3.82 -8.17
CA PRO A 63 -6.25 3.36 -8.96
C PRO A 63 -4.98 4.17 -8.73
N CYS A 64 -3.82 3.53 -8.70
CA CYS A 64 -2.56 4.25 -8.88
C CYS A 64 -2.46 4.76 -10.34
N LEU A 65 -2.69 6.06 -10.56
CA LEU A 65 -2.65 6.68 -11.90
C LEU A 65 -1.25 6.89 -12.46
N GLY A 66 -0.21 6.78 -11.63
CA GLY A 66 1.19 6.93 -12.05
C GLY A 66 1.70 5.84 -13.00
N GLY A 67 0.90 4.80 -13.26
CA GLY A 67 1.27 3.67 -14.10
C GLY A 67 2.19 2.66 -13.40
N VAL A 68 2.41 1.52 -14.06
CA VAL A 68 3.13 0.37 -13.48
C VAL A 68 4.61 0.68 -13.20
N GLY A 69 5.22 1.63 -13.94
CA GLY A 69 6.61 2.07 -13.74
C GLY A 69 6.77 2.81 -12.41
N THR A 70 6.05 3.92 -12.23
CA THR A 70 6.04 4.70 -10.98
C THR A 70 5.67 3.85 -9.77
N TYR A 71 4.68 2.95 -9.92
CA TYR A 71 4.32 2.01 -8.87
C TYR A 71 5.49 1.10 -8.47
N ARG A 72 6.24 0.57 -9.44
CA ARG A 72 7.43 -0.24 -9.19
C ARG A 72 8.54 0.56 -8.51
N GLU A 73 8.82 1.77 -8.99
CA GLU A 73 9.84 2.64 -8.40
C GLU A 73 9.55 2.95 -6.92
N GLU A 74 8.28 3.22 -6.57
CA GLU A 74 7.87 3.42 -5.18
C GLU A 74 8.01 2.16 -4.34
N CYS A 75 7.61 0.99 -4.88
CA CYS A 75 7.82 -0.30 -4.22
C CYS A 75 9.32 -0.54 -3.94
N ASP A 76 10.17 -0.38 -4.95
CA ASP A 76 11.61 -0.59 -4.84
C ASP A 76 12.24 0.39 -3.84
N ALA A 77 11.82 1.66 -3.85
CA ALA A 77 12.28 2.67 -2.90
C ALA A 77 11.87 2.35 -1.46
N VAL A 78 10.64 1.86 -1.24
CA VAL A 78 10.16 1.42 0.08
C VAL A 78 10.98 0.23 0.58
N ALA A 79 11.21 -0.78 -0.26
CA ALA A 79 12.01 -1.95 0.10
C ALA A 79 13.46 -1.60 0.40
N ALA A 80 14.10 -0.79 -0.45
CA ALA A 80 15.48 -0.32 -0.26
C ALA A 80 15.65 0.50 1.03
N ALA A 81 14.60 1.16 1.48
CA ALA A 81 14.55 1.91 2.74
C ALA A 81 14.15 1.06 3.95
N GLY A 82 14.21 -0.28 3.86
CA GLY A 82 13.86 -1.18 4.97
C GLY A 82 12.35 -1.20 5.26
N TYR A 83 11.53 -1.19 4.20
CA TYR A 83 10.07 -1.15 4.27
C TYR A 83 9.54 0.11 4.97
N ARG A 84 10.03 1.28 4.53
CA ARG A 84 9.61 2.60 5.03
C ARG A 84 8.07 2.72 5.04
N GLY A 85 7.53 3.20 6.16
CA GLY A 85 6.09 3.39 6.32
C GLY A 85 5.37 2.13 6.81
N CYS A 86 6.09 1.02 6.99
CA CYS A 86 5.59 -0.18 7.65
C CYS A 86 6.17 -0.33 9.07
N THR A 87 5.38 -0.90 9.97
CA THR A 87 5.85 -1.44 11.24
C THR A 87 6.23 -2.89 11.03
N LEU A 88 7.49 -3.21 11.31
CA LEU A 88 8.00 -4.58 11.32
C LEU A 88 7.98 -5.10 12.75
N SER A 89 7.45 -6.31 12.95
CA SER A 89 7.30 -6.88 14.29
C SER A 89 7.66 -8.35 14.36
N ARG A 90 7.99 -8.78 15.58
CA ARG A 90 8.03 -10.19 15.97
C ARG A 90 6.85 -10.43 16.89
N LEU A 91 5.87 -11.20 16.43
CA LEU A 91 4.88 -11.80 17.32
C LEU A 91 5.62 -12.59 18.40
N PRO A 92 5.22 -12.48 19.68
CA PRO A 92 5.80 -13.28 20.74
C PRO A 92 5.63 -14.77 20.41
N ASP A 93 6.62 -15.58 20.79
CA ASP A 93 6.55 -17.03 20.66
C ASP A 93 5.21 -17.52 21.23
N ALA A 94 4.49 -18.33 20.45
CA ALA A 94 3.26 -18.93 20.92
C ALA A 94 3.56 -19.67 22.23
N HIS A 95 2.84 -19.31 23.29
CA HIS A 95 2.94 -19.97 24.60
C HIS A 95 2.82 -21.49 24.36
N PRO A 96 3.73 -22.34 24.89
CA PRO A 96 3.66 -23.77 24.65
C PRO A 96 2.28 -24.27 25.09
N THR A 97 1.53 -24.81 24.13
CA THR A 97 0.28 -25.51 24.41
C THR A 97 0.63 -26.70 25.28
N ALA A 98 0.13 -26.68 26.52
CA ALA A 98 0.27 -27.78 27.48
C ALA A 98 -0.43 -29.06 26.99
#